data_AF-A0A6C0F9J2-F1
#
_entry.id   AF-A0A6C0F9J2-F1
#
_cell.length_a   1.000
_cell.length_b   1.000
_cell.length_c   1.000
_cell.angle_alpha   90.00
_cell.angle_beta   90.00
_cell.angle_gamma   90.00
#
_symmetry.space_group_name_H-M   'P 1'
#
loop_
_entity.id
_entity.type
_entity.pdbx_description
1 polymer ?
#
loop_
_entity_poly.entity_id
_entity_poly.type
_entity_poly.pdbx_seq_one_letter_code
_entity_poly.pdbx_strand_id
1 'polypeptide(L)'
;MENNIRLHIRIHIRIAWYDKQINKYDYGNWHHFSTLDYKQKWVEEQNKKYPYVRYWIEGCKYISDKKNIEKSNLFFSNIETFNVIKMECQNEFLLL
;
A
#
# COMPACT_ATOMS: atom_id res chain seq x y z
N MET A 1 8.92 -11.78 -32.48
CA MET A 1 7.66 -11.24 -31.91
C MET A 1 7.88 -11.06 -30.43
N GLU A 2 8.10 -9.83 -29.99
CA GLU A 2 8.25 -9.51 -28.56
C GLU A 2 6.93 -9.77 -27.85
N ASN A 3 6.97 -10.69 -26.87
CA ASN A 3 5.84 -10.93 -25.99
C ASN A 3 5.70 -9.72 -25.07
N ASN A 4 4.83 -8.78 -25.43
CA ASN A 4 4.46 -7.66 -24.56
C ASN A 4 3.64 -8.19 -23.38
N ILE A 5 4.31 -8.52 -22.29
CA ILE A 5 3.68 -8.93 -21.04
C ILE A 5 3.09 -7.68 -20.37
N ARG A 6 1.76 -7.52 -20.41
CA ARG A 6 1.07 -6.49 -19.63
C ARG A 6 1.04 -6.91 -18.17
N LEU A 7 1.97 -6.35 -17.39
CA LEU A 7 1.95 -6.42 -15.93
C LEU A 7 0.70 -5.70 -15.40
N HIS A 8 -0.10 -6.42 -14.61
CA HIS A 8 -1.19 -5.79 -13.87
C HIS A 8 -0.72 -5.48 -12.45
N ILE A 9 -0.58 -4.18 -12.16
CA ILE A 9 -0.25 -3.69 -10.83
C ILE A 9 -1.55 -3.36 -10.10
N ARG A 10 -1.75 -3.93 -8.92
CA ARG A 10 -2.84 -3.56 -8.01
C ARG A 10 -2.26 -3.10 -6.69
N ILE A 11 -2.74 -1.98 -6.18
CA ILE A 11 -2.34 -1.44 -4.88
C ILE A 11 -3.55 -1.52 -3.95
N HIS A 12 -3.36 -2.13 -2.78
CA HIS A 12 -4.35 -2.11 -1.72
C HIS A 12 -3.79 -1.43 -0.48
N ILE A 13 -4.67 -0.83 0.30
CA ILE A 13 -4.36 -0.08 1.50
C ILE A 13 -5.27 -0.53 2.63
N ARG A 14 -4.78 -0.48 3.87
CA ARG A 14 -5.61 -0.68 5.07
C ARG A 14 -5.23 0.34 6.13
N ILE A 15 -6.14 0.55 7.06
CA ILE A 15 -5.83 1.35 8.26
C ILE A 15 -5.32 0.39 9.32
N ALA A 16 -4.20 0.73 9.93
CA ALA A 16 -3.65 0.05 11.08
C ALA A 16 -3.60 1.01 12.27
N TRP A 17 -3.59 0.47 13.47
CA TRP A 17 -3.48 1.29 14.67
C TRP A 17 -2.78 0.58 15.82
N TYR A 18 -2.29 1.41 16.74
CA TYR A 18 -1.66 0.98 17.98
C TYR A 18 -2.24 1.77 19.14
N ASP A 19 -2.80 1.06 20.10
CA ASP A 19 -3.26 1.62 21.37
C ASP A 19 -2.15 1.51 22.41
N LYS A 20 -1.67 2.67 22.87
CA LYS A 20 -0.59 2.78 23.86
C LYS A 20 -1.05 2.40 25.27
N GLN A 21 -2.33 2.54 25.60
CA GLN A 21 -2.84 2.28 26.95
C GLN A 21 -2.91 0.78 27.23
N ILE A 22 -3.37 0.00 26.24
CA ILE A 22 -3.48 -1.46 26.36
C ILE A 22 -2.34 -2.21 25.65
N ASN A 23 -1.35 -1.47 25.12
CA ASN A 23 -0.17 -2.03 24.43
C ASN A 23 -0.55 -3.02 23.32
N LYS A 24 -1.52 -2.65 22.47
CA LYS A 24 -2.10 -3.53 21.45
C LYS A 24 -2.04 -2.91 20.06
N TYR A 25 -1.56 -3.71 19.11
CA TYR A 25 -1.64 -3.44 17.67
C TYR A 25 -2.83 -4.17 17.04
N ASP A 26 -3.50 -3.54 16.09
CA ASP A 26 -4.57 -4.14 15.30
C ASP A 26 -4.71 -3.44 13.93
N TYR A 27 -5.51 -4.01 13.02
CA TYR A 27 -5.69 -3.47 11.68
C TYR A 27 -7.06 -3.80 11.05
N GLY A 28 -7.46 -2.95 10.11
CA GLY A 28 -8.68 -3.12 9.33
C GLY A 28 -8.47 -3.94 8.06
N ASN A 29 -9.55 -4.06 7.28
CA ASN A 29 -9.53 -4.76 5.99
C ASN A 29 -8.70 -4.02 4.93
N TRP A 30 -8.20 -4.78 3.97
CA TRP A 30 -7.59 -4.23 2.76
C TRP A 30 -8.66 -3.65 1.82
N HIS A 31 -8.39 -2.49 1.26
CA HIS A 31 -9.22 -1.79 0.29
C HIS A 31 -8.40 -1.36 -0.91
N HIS A 32 -9.03 -1.09 -2.05
CA HIS A 32 -8.34 -0.55 -3.22
C HIS A 32 -7.74 0.84 -2.92
N PHE A 33 -6.58 1.14 -3.52
CA PHE A 33 -5.87 2.41 -3.35
C PHE A 33 -6.71 3.64 -3.72
N SER A 34 -7.73 3.50 -4.57
CA SER A 34 -8.67 4.58 -4.89
C SER A 34 -9.43 5.15 -3.68
N THR A 35 -9.33 4.51 -2.50
CA THR A 35 -9.92 5.00 -1.25
C THR A 35 -8.93 5.79 -0.38
N LEU A 36 -7.71 6.08 -0.88
CA LEU A 36 -6.63 6.70 -0.11
C LEU A 36 -7.05 8.03 0.53
N ASP A 37 -7.50 8.99 -0.26
CA ASP A 37 -7.80 10.35 0.22
C ASP A 37 -8.81 10.35 1.36
N TYR A 38 -9.87 9.55 1.22
CA TYR A 38 -10.87 9.36 2.26
C TYR A 38 -10.26 8.77 3.54
N LYS A 39 -9.41 7.75 3.41
CA LYS A 39 -8.77 7.10 4.57
C LYS A 39 -7.73 7.99 5.22
N GLN A 40 -6.99 8.81 4.46
CA GLN A 40 -6.03 9.77 5.01
C GLN A 40 -6.75 10.79 5.89
N LYS A 41 -7.82 11.39 5.37
CA LYS A 41 -8.65 12.32 6.15
C LYS A 41 -9.20 11.66 7.42
N TRP A 42 -9.69 10.43 7.32
CA TRP A 42 -10.19 9.69 8.48
C TRP A 42 -9.10 9.45 9.53
N VAL A 43 -7.89 9.05 9.12
CA VAL A 43 -6.75 8.82 10.01
C VAL A 43 -6.35 10.11 10.74
N GLU A 44 -6.29 11.25 10.03
CA GLU A 44 -6.02 12.55 10.63
C GLU A 44 -7.05 12.94 11.69
N GLU A 45 -8.34 12.73 11.38
CA GLU A 45 -9.43 13.01 12.31
C GLU A 45 -9.37 12.09 13.55
N GLN A 46 -9.07 10.81 13.38
CA GLN A 46 -8.95 9.89 14.52
C GLN A 46 -7.74 10.17 15.40
N ASN A 47 -6.60 10.50 14.81
CA ASN A 47 -5.39 10.86 15.57
C ASN A 47 -5.59 12.14 16.41
N LYS A 48 -6.42 13.08 15.95
CA LYS A 48 -6.83 14.25 16.75
C LYS A 48 -7.78 13.86 17.88
N LYS A 49 -8.72 12.94 17.62
CA LYS A 49 -9.77 12.54 18.56
C LYS A 49 -9.28 11.60 19.66
N TYR A 50 -8.34 10.70 19.35
CA TYR A 50 -7.88 9.63 20.24
C TYR A 50 -6.35 9.70 20.42
N PRO A 51 -5.83 10.58 21.28
CA PRO A 51 -4.37 10.84 21.36
C PRO A 51 -3.53 9.65 21.86
N TYR A 52 -4.16 8.68 22.53
CA TYR A 52 -3.51 7.46 23.01
C TYR A 52 -3.49 6.33 21.97
N VAL A 53 -4.25 6.47 20.89
CA VAL A 53 -4.28 5.51 19.78
C VAL A 53 -3.68 6.16 18.55
N ARG A 54 -2.60 5.58 18.05
CA ARG A 54 -1.99 6.05 16.79
C ARG A 54 -2.58 5.26 15.64
N TYR A 55 -3.20 5.93 14.69
CA TYR A 55 -3.69 5.37 13.42
C TYR A 55 -2.72 5.75 12.28
N TRP A 56 -2.54 4.84 11.32
CA TRP A 56 -1.80 5.09 10.08
C TRP A 56 -2.32 4.21 8.94
N ILE A 57 -1.86 4.46 7.73
CA ILE A 57 -2.21 3.66 6.55
C ILE A 57 -1.03 2.77 6.16
N GLU A 58 -1.31 1.50 5.91
CA GLU A 58 -0.38 0.53 5.35
C GLU A 58 -0.77 0.22 3.91
N GLY A 59 0.23 -0.04 3.07
CA GLY A 59 0.04 -0.36 1.66
C GLY A 59 0.62 -1.73 1.30
N CYS A 60 -0.01 -2.41 0.34
CA CYS A 60 0.59 -3.55 -0.34
C CYS A 60 0.43 -3.44 -1.86
N LYS A 61 1.48 -3.81 -2.59
CA LYS A 61 1.51 -3.86 -4.05
C LYS A 61 1.47 -5.32 -4.49
N TYR A 62 0.54 -5.63 -5.38
CA TYR A 62 0.43 -6.90 -6.07
C TYR A 62 0.86 -6.70 -7.51
N ILE A 63 1.87 -7.45 -7.93
CA ILE A 63 2.27 -7.54 -9.33
C ILE A 63 1.87 -8.94 -9.79
N SER A 64 0.97 -9.02 -10.77
CA SER A 64 0.62 -10.30 -11.38
C SER A 64 0.93 -10.30 -12.86
N ASP A 65 1.76 -11.24 -13.28
CA ASP A 65 1.85 -11.65 -14.68
C ASP A 65 0.78 -12.68 -14.97
N LYS A 66 0.01 -12.45 -16.04
CA LYS A 66 -1.06 -13.37 -16.48
C LYS A 66 -0.57 -14.80 -16.75
N LYS A 67 0.75 -15.04 -16.82
CA LYS A 67 1.34 -16.32 -17.19
C LYS A 67 2.06 -17.08 -16.07
N ASN A 68 2.41 -16.44 -14.96
CA ASN A 68 3.01 -17.13 -13.80
C ASN A 68 2.59 -16.41 -12.52
N ILE A 69 1.84 -17.11 -11.67
CA ILE A 69 1.35 -16.60 -10.38
C ILE A 69 2.47 -16.71 -9.36
N GLU A 70 3.58 -16.02 -9.57
CA GLU A 70 4.50 -15.71 -8.47
C GLU A 70 4.01 -14.41 -7.84
N LYS A 71 3.14 -14.55 -6.83
CA LYS A 71 2.63 -13.42 -6.03
C LYS A 71 3.78 -12.85 -5.20
N SER A 72 4.51 -11.88 -5.74
CA SER A 72 5.38 -11.03 -4.92
C SER A 72 4.52 -10.00 -4.19
N ASN A 73 4.29 -10.21 -2.89
CA ASN A 73 3.61 -9.25 -2.03
C ASN A 73 4.66 -8.33 -1.40
N LEU A 74 4.68 -7.06 -1.80
CA LEU A 74 5.50 -6.04 -1.15
C LEU A 74 4.63 -5.29 -0.15
N PHE A 75 4.99 -5.36 1.14
CA PHE A 75 4.29 -4.69 2.24
C PHE A 75 5.05 -3.44 2.67
N PHE A 76 4.31 -2.34 2.86
CA PHE A 76 4.86 -1.05 3.26
C PHE A 76 4.11 -0.55 4.50
N SER A 77 4.81 -0.45 5.62
CA SER A 77 4.32 0.24 6.81
C SER A 77 4.48 1.75 6.60
N ASN A 78 3.36 2.48 6.71
CA ASN A 78 3.24 3.93 6.56
C ASN A 78 3.30 4.42 5.10
N ILE A 79 2.14 4.84 4.56
CA ILE A 79 2.04 5.38 3.19
C ILE A 79 2.60 6.82 3.08
N GLU A 80 2.85 7.54 4.17
CA GLU A 80 3.48 8.87 4.11
C GLU A 80 4.87 8.86 3.43
N THR A 81 5.54 7.71 3.37
CA THR A 81 6.82 7.54 2.65
C THR A 81 6.67 7.16 1.18
N PHE A 82 5.43 7.03 0.66
CA PHE A 82 5.22 7.22 -0.77
C PHE A 82 5.36 8.72 -1.08
N ASN A 83 6.62 9.19 -1.09
CA ASN A 83 7.10 9.79 -2.34
C ASN A 83 6.70 8.74 -3.38
N VAL A 84 5.55 8.94 -4.01
CA VAL A 84 5.20 8.23 -5.23
C VAL A 84 6.39 8.55 -6.09
N ILE A 85 7.36 7.64 -6.13
CA ILE A 85 8.32 7.61 -7.19
C ILE A 85 7.36 7.61 -8.37
N LYS A 86 7.33 8.70 -9.13
CA LYS A 86 7.23 8.59 -10.57
C LYS A 86 8.36 7.61 -10.91
N MET A 87 8.14 6.32 -10.70
CA MET A 87 8.78 5.32 -11.50
C MET A 87 8.08 5.58 -12.82
N GLU A 88 8.63 6.56 -13.56
CA GLU A 88 8.90 6.29 -14.95
C GLU A 88 9.45 4.87 -14.93
N CYS A 89 8.59 3.91 -15.29
CA CYS A 89 9.08 2.61 -15.69
C CYS A 89 9.95 2.91 -16.90
N GLN A 90 11.21 3.28 -16.65
CA GLN A 90 12.24 3.14 -17.62
C GLN A 90 12.25 1.66 -17.91
N ASN A 91 11.78 1.32 -19.12
CA ASN A 91 11.99 0.03 -19.74
C ASN A 91 13.51 -0.12 -19.90
N GLU A 92 14.20 -0.48 -18.83
CA GLU A 92 15.59 -0.89 -18.87
C GLU A 92 15.73 -2.15 -18.04
N PHE A 93 15.36 -3.27 -18.65
CA PHE A 93 16.13 -4.51 -18.55
C PHE A 93 16.09 -5.12 -19.96
N LEU A 94 17.11 -4.83 -20.77
CA LEU A 94 18.43 -5.46 -20.81
C LEU A 94 18.45 -6.59 -21.84
N LEU A 95 19.04 -6.22 -22.98
CA LEU A 95 19.78 -7.06 -23.92
C LEU A 95 20.19 -8.41 -23.35
N LEU A 96 19.66 -9.48 -23.93
CA LEU A 96 20.38 -10.71 -24.29
C LEU A 96 19.76 -11.27 -25.57
#